data_AF-A0A0B7MZ49-F1
#
_entry.id   AF-A0A0B7MZ49-F1
#
_cell.length_a   1.000
_cell.length_b   1.000
_cell.length_c   1.000
_cell.angle_alpha   90.00
_cell.angle_beta   90.00
_cell.angle_gamma   90.00
#
_symmetry.space_group_name_H-M   'P 1'
#
loop_
_entity.id
_entity.type
_entity.pdbx_description
1 polymer ?
#
loop_
_entity_poly.entity_id
_entity_poly.type
_entity_poly.pdbx_seq_one_letter_code
_entity_poly.pdbx_strand_id
1 'polypeptide(L)'
;MNITRDQAICRFFFCEDYSKENAARLSKKIEEFGSFDVCYENDPKRPVMVHLSVNRNDPTTFKRYLTEESAVDLEEAIEAKSELVSERQVITFLNEVNKPADPQNEAVYCLQEVDTKEIYESFISKTECMNKKSEVAFATWCSKTKVSYLGEPFTRKRSTGSNKRYRRLYVMKNEFRENAVKSIITSIPRYQNYISSLKKQGCTIIGYAGHNNEEYRKRLLNSMVQCLKERSLCDAVSVSWSCSAASNIASRDMNVNPELLTDLIGVEGDTQSMISYINSSVTDICLVAIDFAGLSTNVGDLQNFFK
;
A
#
# COMPACT_ATOMS: atom_id res chain seq x y z
N MET A 1 -12.90 3.63 -18.72
CA MET A 1 -13.79 4.80 -18.47
C MET A 1 -13.13 5.64 -17.40
N ASN A 2 -12.54 6.79 -17.75
CA ASN A 2 -11.78 7.60 -16.80
C ASN A 2 -12.74 8.33 -15.85
N ILE A 3 -12.71 7.98 -14.57
CA ILE A 3 -13.51 8.65 -13.52
C ILE A 3 -12.70 9.85 -13.01
N THR A 4 -13.24 11.06 -13.16
CA THR A 4 -12.62 12.29 -12.62
C THR A 4 -12.81 12.38 -11.10
N ARG A 5 -11.99 13.18 -10.40
CA ARG A 5 -12.13 13.40 -8.95
C ARG A 5 -13.55 13.83 -8.57
N ASP A 6 -14.12 14.78 -9.30
CA ASP A 6 -15.46 15.31 -9.02
C ASP A 6 -16.57 14.26 -9.22
N GLN A 7 -16.43 13.43 -10.27
CA GLN A 7 -17.34 12.30 -10.48
C GLN A 7 -17.22 11.26 -9.37
N ALA A 8 -16.00 11.01 -8.87
CA ALA A 8 -15.77 10.08 -7.77
C ALA A 8 -16.42 10.57 -6.47
N ILE A 9 -16.22 11.85 -6.16
CA ILE A 9 -16.81 12.50 -4.99
C ILE A 9 -18.33 12.44 -5.05
N CYS A 10 -18.94 12.86 -6.16
CA CYS A 10 -20.40 12.90 -6.27
C CYS A 10 -20.99 11.48 -6.30
N ARG A 11 -20.65 10.68 -7.30
CA ARG A 11 -21.40 9.44 -7.60
C ARG A 11 -21.06 8.29 -6.68
N PHE A 12 -19.83 8.21 -6.18
CA PHE A 12 -19.35 7.03 -5.46
C PHE A 12 -19.07 7.30 -3.99
N PHE A 13 -18.62 8.50 -3.62
CA PHE A 13 -18.33 8.82 -2.22
C PHE A 13 -19.55 9.34 -1.46
N PHE A 14 -20.28 10.30 -2.02
CA PHE A 14 -21.50 10.86 -1.41
C PHE A 14 -22.81 10.28 -1.98
N CYS A 15 -22.74 9.45 -3.03
CA CYS A 15 -23.90 8.83 -3.69
C CYS A 15 -24.93 9.86 -4.20
N GLU A 16 -24.45 10.98 -4.73
CA GLU A 16 -25.25 12.02 -5.37
C GLU A 16 -25.04 12.07 -6.90
N ASP A 17 -26.04 12.57 -7.62
CA ASP A 17 -25.92 12.80 -9.05
C ASP A 17 -24.82 13.82 -9.35
N TYR A 18 -24.02 13.51 -10.37
CA TYR A 18 -22.97 14.42 -10.83
C TYR A 18 -23.58 15.65 -11.51
N SER A 19 -23.40 16.80 -10.88
CA SER A 19 -23.60 18.13 -11.44
C SER A 19 -22.41 19.01 -11.04
N LYS A 20 -22.13 20.08 -11.81
CA LYS A 20 -21.04 21.01 -11.46
C LYS A 20 -21.25 21.67 -10.10
N GLU A 21 -22.51 21.93 -9.74
CA GLU A 21 -22.90 22.51 -8.45
C GLU A 21 -22.66 21.53 -7.29
N ASN A 22 -23.08 20.27 -7.45
CA ASN A 22 -22.84 19.22 -6.46
C ASN A 22 -21.33 18.95 -6.30
N ALA A 23 -20.59 18.90 -7.40
CA ALA A 23 -19.14 18.72 -7.38
C ALA A 23 -18.44 19.83 -6.58
N ALA A 24 -18.77 21.09 -6.85
CA ALA A 24 -18.18 22.22 -6.11
C ALA A 24 -18.53 22.18 -4.62
N ARG A 25 -19.80 21.93 -4.29
CA ARG A 25 -20.27 21.84 -2.90
C ARG A 25 -19.60 20.71 -2.12
N LEU A 26 -19.49 19.52 -2.73
CA LEU A 26 -18.94 18.33 -2.08
C LEU A 26 -17.40 18.35 -2.03
N SER A 27 -16.74 18.92 -3.04
CA SER A 27 -15.29 19.17 -2.99
C SER A 27 -14.94 20.13 -1.86
N LYS A 28 -15.69 21.23 -1.70
CA LYS A 28 -15.52 22.15 -0.56
C LYS A 28 -15.72 21.45 0.78
N LYS A 29 -16.72 20.56 0.88
CA LYS A 29 -16.94 19.76 2.08
C LYS A 29 -15.76 18.83 2.40
N ILE A 30 -15.05 18.33 1.38
CA ILE A 30 -13.82 17.55 1.57
C ILE A 30 -12.67 18.46 2.04
N GLU A 31 -12.52 19.63 1.44
CA GLU A 31 -11.53 20.65 1.84
C GLU A 31 -11.73 21.13 3.28
N GLU A 32 -12.96 21.16 3.79
CA GLU A 32 -13.27 21.48 5.18
C GLU A 32 -12.71 20.46 6.19
N PHE A 33 -12.47 19.21 5.77
CA PHE A 33 -11.73 18.24 6.60
C PHE A 33 -10.22 18.54 6.63
N GLY A 34 -9.75 19.53 5.86
CA GLY A 34 -8.38 20.01 5.83
C GLY A 34 -7.45 19.05 5.13
N SER A 35 -6.78 18.19 5.90
CA SER A 35 -5.65 17.38 5.43
C SER A 35 -6.07 16.05 4.78
N PHE A 36 -7.30 15.94 4.27
CA PHE A 36 -7.84 14.71 3.68
C PHE A 36 -8.23 14.91 2.22
N ASP A 37 -8.09 13.85 1.41
CA ASP A 37 -8.54 13.84 0.03
C ASP A 37 -9.07 12.47 -0.37
N VAL A 38 -9.82 12.44 -1.47
CA VAL A 38 -10.45 11.24 -2.01
C VAL A 38 -9.55 10.60 -3.07
N CYS A 39 -9.24 9.33 -2.86
CA CYS A 39 -8.45 8.49 -3.76
C CYS A 39 -9.11 7.11 -3.93
N TYR A 40 -8.45 6.19 -4.62
CA TYR A 40 -8.91 4.80 -4.75
C TYR A 40 -7.75 3.81 -4.70
N GLU A 41 -8.02 2.58 -4.30
CA GLU A 41 -6.99 1.54 -4.26
C GLU A 41 -6.91 0.76 -5.58
N ASN A 42 -7.80 -0.23 -5.70
CA ASN A 42 -7.87 -1.12 -6.85
C ASN A 42 -9.04 -0.80 -7.76
N ASP A 43 -10.16 -0.30 -7.20
CA ASP A 43 -11.38 0.00 -7.94
C ASP A 43 -11.71 1.51 -7.85
N PRO A 44 -11.65 2.26 -8.98
CA PRO A 44 -11.97 3.67 -9.03
C PRO A 44 -13.46 3.99 -8.81
N LYS A 45 -14.32 2.97 -8.64
CA LYS A 45 -15.72 3.14 -8.20
C LYS A 45 -15.90 3.00 -6.70
N ARG A 46 -14.83 2.69 -5.96
CA ARG A 46 -14.80 2.56 -4.50
C ARG A 46 -13.83 3.59 -3.92
N PRO A 47 -14.21 4.88 -3.93
CA PRO A 47 -13.37 5.92 -3.36
C PRO A 47 -13.18 5.72 -1.85
N VAL A 48 -11.96 5.99 -1.40
CA VAL A 48 -11.59 6.05 0.01
C VAL A 48 -11.07 7.45 0.31
N MET A 49 -11.39 7.95 1.50
CA MET A 49 -10.83 9.22 1.99
C MET A 49 -9.60 8.92 2.83
N VAL A 50 -8.48 9.53 2.47
CA VAL A 50 -7.20 9.33 3.16
C VAL A 50 -6.55 10.66 3.46
N HIS A 51 -5.69 10.69 4.48
CA HIS A 51 -4.90 11.88 4.76
C HIS A 51 -3.92 12.15 3.61
N LEU A 52 -3.71 13.42 3.26
CA LEU A 52 -2.85 13.86 2.16
C LEU A 52 -1.43 13.29 2.27
N SER A 53 -0.91 13.13 3.49
CA SER A 53 0.40 12.50 3.72
C SER A 53 0.42 11.03 3.32
N VAL A 54 -0.66 10.27 3.57
CA VAL A 54 -0.77 8.85 3.16
C VAL A 54 -0.77 8.75 1.64
N ASN A 55 -1.56 9.57 0.97
CA ASN A 55 -1.62 9.64 -0.49
C ASN A 55 -0.26 10.03 -1.12
N ARG A 56 0.50 10.94 -0.49
CA ARG A 56 1.85 11.33 -0.95
C ARG A 56 2.91 10.24 -0.71
N ASN A 57 2.75 9.45 0.35
CA ASN A 57 3.75 8.49 0.80
C ASN A 57 3.52 7.06 0.25
N ASP A 58 2.28 6.72 -0.11
CA ASP A 58 1.92 5.42 -0.70
C ASP A 58 1.03 5.58 -1.96
N PRO A 59 1.56 6.21 -3.03
CA PRO A 59 0.81 6.46 -4.27
C PRO A 59 0.50 5.18 -5.06
N THR A 60 1.16 4.06 -4.73
CA THR A 60 0.91 2.75 -5.32
C THR A 60 -0.36 2.11 -4.80
N THR A 61 -0.59 2.21 -3.49
CA THR A 61 -1.79 1.69 -2.85
C THR A 61 -2.94 2.68 -3.01
N PHE A 62 -2.69 3.98 -2.88
CA PHE A 62 -3.71 5.02 -2.94
C PHE A 62 -3.52 5.90 -4.18
N LYS A 63 -4.27 5.60 -5.24
CA LYS A 63 -4.20 6.28 -6.53
C LYS A 63 -5.12 7.49 -6.56
N ARG A 64 -4.60 8.61 -7.05
CA ARG A 64 -5.36 9.85 -7.21
C ARG A 64 -6.28 9.77 -8.40
N TYR A 65 -7.49 10.29 -8.25
CA TYR A 65 -8.34 10.59 -9.39
C TYR A 65 -7.74 11.75 -10.19
N LEU A 66 -7.94 11.73 -11.50
CA LEU A 66 -7.49 12.81 -12.37
C LEU A 66 -8.22 14.10 -12.00
N THR A 67 -7.45 15.15 -11.74
CA THR A 67 -7.88 16.54 -11.70
C THR A 67 -7.37 17.25 -12.95
N GLU A 68 -8.07 18.30 -13.40
CA GLU A 68 -7.70 19.05 -14.61
C GLU A 68 -6.36 19.81 -14.47
N GLU A 69 -5.72 19.81 -13.29
CA GLU A 69 -4.56 20.68 -12.95
C GLU A 69 -3.27 19.94 -12.49
N SER A 70 -3.21 18.61 -12.42
CA SER A 70 -2.14 17.93 -11.66
C SER A 70 -0.79 17.70 -12.38
N ALA A 71 -0.37 18.60 -13.28
CA ALA A 71 0.88 18.41 -14.04
C ALA A 71 2.18 18.89 -13.33
N VAL A 72 2.10 19.55 -12.16
CA VAL A 72 3.20 20.45 -11.73
C VAL A 72 4.07 19.93 -10.57
N ASP A 73 3.65 18.95 -9.76
CA ASP A 73 4.31 18.71 -8.45
C ASP A 73 5.35 17.56 -8.38
N LEU A 74 5.89 17.08 -9.51
CA LEU A 74 6.79 15.91 -9.54
C LEU A 74 8.26 16.21 -9.87
N GLU A 75 8.63 17.47 -10.11
CA GLU A 75 9.96 17.80 -10.66
C GLU A 75 11.10 17.87 -9.66
N GLU A 76 10.86 18.02 -8.36
CA GLU A 76 11.96 18.19 -7.39
C GLU A 76 12.13 16.99 -6.47
N ALA A 77 12.71 15.90 -6.99
CA ALA A 77 13.57 15.03 -6.19
C ALA A 77 14.39 14.05 -7.06
N ILE A 78 15.70 14.31 -7.09
CA ILE A 78 16.81 13.34 -7.20
C ILE A 78 17.22 12.93 -8.62
N GLU A 79 18.28 13.58 -9.05
CA GLU A 79 19.17 13.28 -10.18
C GLU A 79 20.13 12.10 -9.86
N ALA A 80 19.65 11.09 -9.12
CA ALA A 80 20.39 9.86 -8.88
C ALA A 80 19.76 8.74 -9.69
N LYS A 81 20.62 7.94 -10.33
CA LYS A 81 20.27 6.74 -11.08
C LYS A 81 19.37 5.85 -10.20
N SER A 82 18.07 5.86 -10.50
CA SER A 82 17.06 5.26 -9.66
C SER A 82 17.01 3.76 -9.94
N GLU A 83 17.80 2.98 -9.22
CA GLU A 83 17.86 1.52 -9.34
C GLU A 83 17.09 0.85 -8.19
N LEU A 84 16.34 -0.21 -8.50
CA LEU A 84 15.61 -1.00 -7.52
C LEU A 84 16.59 -1.92 -6.79
N VAL A 85 16.65 -1.80 -5.47
CA VAL A 85 17.70 -2.42 -4.62
C VAL A 85 17.20 -3.65 -3.84
N SER A 86 15.89 -3.85 -3.72
CA SER A 86 15.30 -4.96 -2.96
C SER A 86 14.34 -5.82 -3.78
N GLU A 87 14.22 -7.10 -3.43
CA GLU A 87 13.25 -8.00 -4.10
C GLU A 87 11.81 -7.48 -4.01
N ARG A 88 11.43 -6.85 -2.88
CA ARG A 88 10.08 -6.27 -2.72
C ARG A 88 9.82 -5.11 -3.69
N GLN A 89 10.80 -4.24 -3.90
CA GLN A 89 10.69 -3.16 -4.89
C GLN A 89 10.57 -3.72 -6.31
N VAL A 90 11.30 -4.79 -6.63
CA VAL A 90 11.18 -5.48 -7.93
C VAL A 90 9.78 -6.09 -8.11
N ILE A 91 9.26 -6.80 -7.10
CA ILE A 91 7.90 -7.36 -7.15
C ILE A 91 6.86 -6.25 -7.36
N THR A 92 6.98 -5.14 -6.61
CA THR A 92 6.08 -3.99 -6.72
C THR A 92 6.12 -3.41 -8.13
N PHE A 93 7.32 -3.19 -8.67
CA PHE A 93 7.50 -2.68 -10.02
C PHE A 93 6.89 -3.63 -11.08
N LEU A 94 7.15 -4.93 -10.98
CA LEU A 94 6.62 -5.92 -11.92
C LEU A 94 5.10 -5.96 -11.92
N ASN A 95 4.47 -5.89 -10.74
CA ASN A 95 3.01 -5.88 -10.59
C ASN A 95 2.36 -4.55 -11.00
N GLU A 96 3.10 -3.44 -10.90
CA GLU A 96 2.63 -2.14 -11.38
C GLU A 96 2.77 -1.99 -12.88
N VAL A 97 3.84 -2.51 -13.48
CA VAL A 97 4.07 -2.43 -14.93
C VAL A 97 3.26 -3.46 -15.70
N ASN A 98 3.07 -4.67 -15.16
CA ASN A 98 2.41 -5.78 -15.84
C ASN A 98 1.17 -6.22 -15.08
N LYS A 99 0.01 -5.67 -15.45
CA LYS A 99 -1.26 -5.96 -14.78
C LYS A 99 -2.05 -7.05 -15.51
N PRO A 100 -2.57 -8.06 -14.79
CA PRO A 100 -3.41 -9.11 -15.38
C PRO A 100 -4.83 -8.59 -15.69
N ALA A 101 -5.37 -7.75 -14.82
CA ALA A 101 -6.68 -7.13 -14.98
C ALA A 101 -6.58 -5.72 -15.58
N ASP A 102 -7.65 -5.28 -16.25
CA ASP A 102 -7.76 -3.95 -16.83
C ASP A 102 -7.68 -2.86 -15.74
N PRO A 103 -6.65 -2.00 -15.75
CA PRO A 103 -6.52 -0.90 -14.80
C PRO A 103 -7.45 0.29 -15.11
N GLN A 104 -8.25 0.22 -16.17
CA GLN A 104 -9.15 1.29 -16.64
C GLN A 104 -8.43 2.61 -16.90
N ASN A 105 -7.16 2.55 -17.29
CA ASN A 105 -6.30 3.70 -17.53
C ASN A 105 -5.49 3.51 -18.83
N GLU A 106 -6.16 3.75 -19.96
CA GLU A 106 -5.58 3.62 -21.31
C GLU A 106 -4.51 4.68 -21.62
N ALA A 107 -4.47 5.77 -20.83
CA ALA A 107 -3.44 6.78 -20.93
C ALA A 107 -2.07 6.21 -20.50
N VAL A 108 -2.06 5.40 -19.44
CA VAL A 108 -0.83 4.83 -18.85
C VAL A 108 -0.56 3.40 -19.33
N TYR A 109 -1.61 2.62 -19.57
CA TYR A 109 -1.52 1.20 -19.90
C TYR A 109 -2.02 0.91 -21.30
N CYS A 110 -1.45 -0.13 -21.90
CA CYS A 110 -1.92 -0.68 -23.17
C CYS A 110 -1.92 -2.21 -23.09
N LEU A 111 -2.93 -2.84 -23.71
CA LEU A 111 -3.00 -4.29 -23.76
C LEU A 111 -1.96 -4.81 -24.76
N GLN A 112 -1.03 -5.64 -24.28
CA GLN A 112 0.05 -6.20 -25.08
C GLN A 112 0.16 -7.71 -24.87
N GLU A 113 0.66 -8.40 -25.90
CA GLU A 113 1.07 -9.80 -25.80
C GLU A 113 2.55 -9.83 -25.46
N VAL A 114 2.87 -10.23 -24.23
CA VAL A 114 4.23 -10.15 -23.68
C VAL A 114 4.76 -11.53 -23.37
N ASP A 115 6.01 -11.80 -23.74
CA ASP A 115 6.73 -13.00 -23.30
C ASP A 115 7.62 -12.74 -22.07
N THR A 116 8.12 -13.81 -21.44
CA THR A 116 8.95 -13.69 -20.23
C THR A 116 10.25 -12.94 -20.48
N LYS A 117 10.79 -13.02 -21.72
CA LYS A 117 12.03 -12.38 -22.11
C LYS A 117 11.84 -10.86 -22.21
N GLU A 118 10.76 -10.42 -22.86
CA GLU A 118 10.39 -9.01 -22.95
C GLU A 118 10.17 -8.40 -21.56
N ILE A 119 9.52 -9.13 -20.65
CA ILE A 119 9.39 -8.70 -19.25
C ILE A 119 10.78 -8.57 -18.63
N TYR A 120 11.63 -9.59 -18.72
CA TYR A 120 12.98 -9.58 -18.16
C TYR A 120 13.82 -8.38 -18.65
N GLU A 121 13.88 -8.17 -19.96
CA GLU A 121 14.63 -7.08 -20.59
C GLU A 121 14.10 -5.69 -20.17
N SER A 122 12.80 -5.59 -19.88
CA SER A 122 12.17 -4.31 -19.52
C SER A 122 12.60 -3.72 -18.17
N PHE A 123 13.06 -4.56 -17.23
CA PHE A 123 13.36 -4.14 -15.86
C PHE A 123 14.77 -4.50 -15.37
N ILE A 124 15.47 -5.46 -16.00
CA ILE A 124 16.81 -5.88 -15.56
C ILE A 124 17.82 -4.72 -15.50
N SER A 125 17.73 -3.77 -16.44
CA SER A 125 18.55 -2.56 -16.49
C SER A 125 18.26 -1.55 -15.37
N LYS A 126 17.17 -1.75 -14.63
CA LYS A 126 16.69 -0.89 -13.55
C LYS A 126 16.85 -1.55 -12.17
N THR A 127 17.49 -2.71 -12.08
CA THR A 127 17.62 -3.48 -10.84
C THR A 127 19.07 -3.80 -10.53
N GLU A 128 19.53 -3.40 -9.34
CA GLU A 128 20.83 -3.81 -8.85
C GLU A 128 20.78 -5.25 -8.31
N CYS A 129 19.72 -5.60 -7.57
CA CYS A 129 19.60 -6.88 -6.88
C CYS A 129 19.40 -8.10 -7.80
N MET A 130 19.08 -7.88 -9.08
CA MET A 130 18.83 -8.96 -10.06
C MET A 130 19.87 -9.00 -11.19
N ASN A 131 20.85 -8.08 -11.22
CA ASN A 131 21.78 -7.88 -12.35
C ASN A 131 22.60 -9.13 -12.75
N LYS A 132 22.78 -10.10 -11.85
CA LYS A 132 23.51 -11.37 -12.09
C LYS A 132 22.62 -12.55 -12.47
N LYS A 133 21.28 -12.39 -12.50
CA LYS A 133 20.35 -13.49 -12.78
C LYS A 133 20.11 -13.61 -14.29
N SER A 134 20.17 -14.83 -14.81
CA SER A 134 19.73 -15.14 -16.18
C SER A 134 18.20 -15.08 -16.30
N GLU A 135 17.69 -14.99 -17.53
CA GLU A 135 16.25 -15.04 -17.82
C GLU A 135 15.58 -16.29 -17.20
N VAL A 136 16.23 -17.44 -17.25
CA VAL A 136 15.72 -18.70 -16.68
C VAL A 136 15.63 -18.62 -15.15
N ALA A 137 16.66 -18.06 -14.51
CA ALA A 137 16.66 -17.84 -13.07
C ALA A 137 15.59 -16.82 -12.65
N PHE A 138 15.37 -15.79 -13.46
CA PHE A 138 14.29 -14.82 -13.27
C PHE A 138 12.91 -15.46 -13.37
N ALA A 139 12.64 -16.27 -14.39
CA ALA A 139 11.35 -16.96 -14.56
C ALA A 139 11.03 -17.88 -13.37
N THR A 140 12.07 -18.57 -12.87
CA THR A 140 11.97 -19.43 -11.69
C THR A 140 11.68 -18.61 -10.43
N TRP A 141 12.37 -17.48 -10.26
CA TRP A 141 12.15 -16.56 -9.15
C TRP A 141 10.75 -15.95 -9.16
N CYS A 142 10.24 -15.52 -10.31
CA CYS A 142 8.86 -15.04 -10.45
C CYS A 142 7.84 -16.08 -10.00
N SER A 143 8.06 -17.34 -10.38
CA SER A 143 7.17 -18.45 -10.00
C SER A 143 7.20 -18.71 -8.50
N LYS A 144 8.38 -18.64 -7.88
CA LYS A 144 8.55 -18.79 -6.43
C LYS A 144 7.91 -17.64 -5.65
N THR A 145 8.04 -16.42 -6.14
CA THR A 145 7.54 -15.19 -5.50
C THR A 145 6.09 -14.86 -5.81
N LYS A 146 5.47 -15.60 -6.76
CA LYS A 146 4.06 -15.46 -7.16
C LYS A 146 3.70 -14.04 -7.63
N VAL A 147 4.52 -13.47 -8.52
CA VAL A 147 4.21 -12.18 -9.16
C VAL A 147 2.86 -12.23 -9.90
N SER A 148 2.11 -11.12 -9.88
CA SER A 148 0.67 -11.10 -10.20
C SER A 148 0.35 -11.52 -11.64
N TYR A 149 1.21 -11.16 -12.60
CA TYR A 149 0.98 -11.50 -14.02
C TYR A 149 1.03 -13.01 -14.31
N LEU A 150 1.57 -13.84 -13.40
CA LEU A 150 1.57 -15.29 -13.56
C LEU A 150 0.19 -15.92 -13.45
N GLY A 151 -0.79 -15.20 -12.90
CA GLY A 151 -2.19 -15.63 -12.88
C GLY A 151 -2.82 -15.71 -14.28
N GLU A 152 -2.29 -14.98 -15.27
CA GLU A 152 -2.78 -15.03 -16.63
C GLU A 152 -2.24 -16.25 -17.39
N PRO A 153 -3.11 -17.01 -18.10
CA PRO A 153 -2.72 -18.19 -18.84
C PRO A 153 -1.86 -17.83 -20.05
N PHE A 154 -0.97 -18.75 -20.41
CA PHE A 154 -0.21 -18.62 -21.65
C PHE A 154 -1.11 -18.84 -22.87
N THR A 155 -0.94 -17.98 -23.86
CA THR A 155 -1.41 -18.22 -25.22
C THR A 155 -0.21 -18.58 -26.11
N ARG A 156 -0.42 -19.43 -27.11
CA ARG A 156 0.62 -19.90 -28.03
C ARG A 156 0.39 -19.31 -29.42
N LYS A 157 1.45 -18.77 -30.03
CA LYS A 157 1.47 -18.40 -31.46
C LYS A 157 2.56 -19.20 -32.12
N ARG A 158 2.23 -19.84 -33.24
CA ARG A 158 3.23 -20.46 -34.11
C ARG A 158 3.81 -19.35 -34.97
N SER A 159 5.09 -19.05 -34.75
CA SER A 159 5.90 -18.34 -35.73
C SER A 159 6.77 -19.37 -36.45
N THR A 160 7.09 -19.14 -37.72
CA THR A 160 7.96 -20.02 -38.53
C THR A 160 9.22 -20.41 -37.74
N GLY A 161 9.27 -21.67 -37.27
CA GLY A 161 10.40 -22.25 -36.55
C GLY A 161 10.40 -22.17 -35.01
N SER A 162 9.47 -21.44 -34.36
CA SER A 162 9.42 -21.42 -32.88
C SER A 162 8.00 -21.31 -32.32
N ASN A 163 7.71 -22.12 -31.30
CA ASN A 163 6.50 -21.99 -30.48
C ASN A 163 6.75 -20.94 -29.40
N LYS A 164 6.34 -19.69 -29.64
CA LYS A 164 6.40 -18.64 -28.61
C LYS A 164 5.17 -18.70 -27.71
N ARG A 165 5.41 -18.59 -26.40
CA ARG A 165 4.37 -18.49 -25.37
C ARG A 165 4.34 -17.06 -24.87
N TYR A 166 3.17 -16.45 -24.87
CA TYR A 166 2.95 -15.08 -24.42
C TYR A 166 1.76 -15.01 -23.48
N ARG A 167 1.68 -13.92 -22.72
CA ARG A 167 0.51 -13.55 -21.91
C ARG A 167 -0.08 -12.25 -22.44
N ARG A 168 -1.40 -12.13 -22.39
CA ARG A 168 -2.06 -10.85 -22.65
C ARG A 168 -2.12 -10.08 -21.33
N LEU A 169 -1.42 -8.96 -21.27
CA LEU A 169 -1.27 -8.16 -20.06
C LEU A 169 -1.49 -6.69 -20.39
N TYR A 170 -1.99 -5.94 -19.41
CA TYR A 170 -2.02 -4.49 -19.46
C TYR A 170 -0.64 -3.98 -19.03
N VAL A 171 0.11 -3.48 -20.00
CA VAL A 171 1.50 -3.06 -19.83
C VAL A 171 1.59 -1.54 -19.76
N MET A 172 2.28 -1.05 -18.74
CA MET A 172 2.57 0.38 -18.59
C MET A 172 3.48 0.86 -19.72
N LYS A 173 3.09 1.97 -20.38
CA LYS A 173 3.88 2.63 -21.43
C LYS A 173 5.25 3.06 -20.88
N ASN A 174 6.27 3.02 -21.72
CA ASN A 174 7.67 3.23 -21.32
C ASN A 174 7.89 4.58 -20.63
N GLU A 175 7.23 5.63 -21.09
CA GLU A 175 7.32 7.00 -20.55
C GLU A 175 6.95 7.13 -19.07
N PHE A 176 6.11 6.24 -18.53
CA PHE A 176 5.71 6.26 -17.12
C PHE A 176 6.58 5.37 -16.22
N ARG A 177 7.43 4.51 -16.80
CA ARG A 177 8.16 3.49 -16.03
C ARG A 177 9.23 4.09 -15.12
N GLU A 178 9.90 5.16 -15.55
CA GLU A 178 10.89 5.83 -14.71
C GLU A 178 10.24 6.48 -13.49
N ASN A 179 9.09 7.13 -13.68
CA ASN A 179 8.30 7.70 -12.59
C ASN A 179 7.81 6.62 -11.63
N ALA A 180 7.40 5.45 -12.14
CA ALA A 180 7.04 4.31 -11.28
C ALA A 180 8.22 3.83 -10.42
N VAL A 181 9.43 3.74 -10.99
CA VAL A 181 10.64 3.39 -10.24
C VAL A 181 10.95 4.44 -9.16
N LYS A 182 10.95 5.73 -9.52
CA LYS A 182 11.17 6.82 -8.56
C LYS A 182 10.15 6.78 -7.42
N SER A 183 8.88 6.58 -7.74
CA SER A 183 7.81 6.44 -6.76
C SER A 183 8.05 5.29 -5.79
N ILE A 184 8.44 4.12 -6.30
CA ILE A 184 8.72 2.93 -5.47
C ILE A 184 9.91 3.18 -4.55
N ILE A 185 11.00 3.74 -5.06
CA ILE A 185 12.23 3.99 -4.28
C ILE A 185 12.01 5.06 -3.22
N THR A 186 11.23 6.10 -3.53
CA THR A 186 11.02 7.24 -2.62
C THR A 186 9.90 7.02 -1.61
N SER A 187 8.98 6.09 -1.84
CA SER A 187 7.82 5.83 -0.95
C SER A 187 8.22 5.60 0.52
N ILE A 188 9.09 4.62 0.79
CA ILE A 188 9.53 4.27 2.15
C ILE A 188 10.32 5.43 2.80
N PRO A 189 11.35 6.01 2.17
CA PRO A 189 12.06 7.16 2.74
C PRO A 189 11.16 8.36 3.04
N ARG A 190 10.22 8.69 2.15
CA ARG A 190 9.26 9.78 2.38
C ARG A 190 8.39 9.52 3.60
N TYR A 191 7.87 8.30 3.74
CA TYR A 191 7.10 7.89 4.90
C TYR A 191 7.92 7.95 6.20
N GLN A 192 9.14 7.40 6.19
CA GLN A 192 10.03 7.46 7.35
C GLN A 192 10.41 8.90 7.73
N ASN A 193 10.60 9.79 6.75
CA ASN A 193 10.85 11.21 6.98
C ASN A 193 9.64 11.89 7.63
N TYR A 194 8.42 11.55 7.18
CA TYR A 194 7.19 12.02 7.80
C TYR A 194 7.08 11.56 9.26
N ILE A 195 7.26 10.26 9.54
CA ILE A 195 7.26 9.76 10.91
C ILE A 195 8.35 10.45 11.76
N SER A 196 9.55 10.60 11.22
CA SER A 196 10.64 11.30 11.90
C SER A 196 10.29 12.76 12.21
N SER A 197 9.50 13.42 11.36
CA SER A 197 9.03 14.79 11.60
C SER A 197 8.02 14.85 12.75
N LEU A 198 7.13 13.86 12.87
CA LEU A 198 6.19 13.76 14.01
C LEU A 198 6.96 13.58 15.33
N LYS A 199 7.99 12.71 15.33
CA LYS A 199 8.85 12.53 16.51
C LYS A 199 9.56 13.82 16.92
N LYS A 200 10.06 14.60 15.95
CA LYS A 200 10.69 15.91 16.22
C LYS A 200 9.71 16.94 16.80
N GLN A 201 8.41 16.78 16.54
CA GLN A 201 7.35 17.61 17.12
C GLN A 201 6.95 17.13 18.54
N GLY A 202 7.56 16.07 19.06
CA GLY A 202 7.27 15.52 20.39
C GLY A 202 6.21 14.42 20.40
N CYS A 203 5.78 13.93 19.23
CA CYS A 203 4.79 12.86 19.13
C CYS A 203 5.45 11.47 19.29
N THR A 204 4.86 10.61 20.12
CA THR A 204 5.28 9.21 20.30
C THR A 204 4.58 8.33 19.27
N ILE A 205 5.34 7.46 18.59
CA ILE A 205 4.79 6.60 17.54
C ILE A 205 4.55 5.20 18.11
N ILE A 206 3.29 4.80 18.24
CA ILE A 206 2.91 3.48 18.74
C ILE A 206 2.46 2.60 17.56
N GLY A 207 3.04 1.42 17.44
CA GLY A 207 2.62 0.40 16.49
C GLY A 207 1.58 -0.54 17.08
N TYR A 208 0.58 -0.89 16.31
CA TYR A 208 -0.40 -1.92 16.65
C TYR A 208 -0.50 -2.96 15.55
N ALA A 209 -0.48 -4.25 15.91
CA ALA A 209 -0.75 -5.33 14.96
C ALA A 209 -1.74 -6.35 15.51
N GLY A 210 -2.69 -6.80 14.69
CA GLY A 210 -3.68 -7.79 15.09
C GLY A 210 -3.76 -8.95 14.09
N HIS A 211 -3.90 -10.18 14.59
CA HIS A 211 -4.21 -11.31 13.73
C HIS A 211 -4.93 -12.46 14.44
N ASN A 212 -6.00 -12.98 13.85
CA ASN A 212 -6.81 -14.02 14.48
C ASN A 212 -6.55 -15.44 13.95
N ASN A 213 -5.86 -15.62 12.81
CA ASN A 213 -5.61 -16.94 12.23
C ASN A 213 -4.60 -17.76 13.04
N GLU A 214 -5.03 -18.88 13.62
CA GLU A 214 -4.22 -19.71 14.52
C GLU A 214 -2.98 -20.34 13.89
N GLU A 215 -3.10 -20.85 12.66
CA GLU A 215 -2.04 -21.61 11.99
C GLU A 215 -0.84 -20.72 11.63
N TYR A 216 -1.09 -19.49 11.20
CA TYR A 216 -0.06 -18.57 10.71
C TYR A 216 0.21 -17.38 11.64
N ARG A 217 -0.50 -17.28 12.77
CA ARG A 217 -0.49 -16.16 13.71
C ARG A 217 0.89 -15.63 14.02
N LYS A 218 1.74 -16.48 14.60
CA LYS A 218 3.06 -16.11 15.11
C LYS A 218 3.94 -15.55 14.00
N ARG A 219 3.93 -16.20 12.83
CA ARG A 219 4.73 -15.76 11.67
C ARG A 219 4.23 -14.41 11.14
N LEU A 220 2.91 -14.24 11.03
CA LEU A 220 2.31 -13.03 10.50
C LEU A 220 2.48 -11.84 11.45
N LEU A 221 2.22 -12.04 12.75
CA LEU A 221 2.45 -11.01 13.76
C LEU A 221 3.92 -10.58 13.80
N ASN A 222 4.87 -11.51 13.82
CA ASN A 222 6.30 -11.14 13.74
C ASN A 222 6.63 -10.32 12.49
N SER A 223 6.07 -10.68 11.32
CA SER A 223 6.27 -9.91 10.09
C SER A 223 5.63 -8.51 10.16
N MET A 224 4.47 -8.37 10.82
CA MET A 224 3.81 -7.08 11.01
C MET A 224 4.59 -6.20 11.99
N VAL A 225 5.05 -6.78 13.11
CA VAL A 225 5.90 -6.11 14.11
C VAL A 225 7.19 -5.61 13.47
N GLN A 226 7.87 -6.45 12.69
CA GLN A 226 9.07 -6.05 11.96
C GLN A 226 8.77 -4.88 11.00
N CYS A 227 7.63 -4.91 10.30
CA CYS A 227 7.21 -3.81 9.44
C CYS A 227 6.98 -2.51 10.24
N LEU A 228 6.31 -2.58 11.38
CA LEU A 228 6.10 -1.42 12.26
C LEU A 228 7.43 -0.82 12.74
N LYS A 229 8.41 -1.66 13.08
CA LYS A 229 9.74 -1.18 13.52
C LYS A 229 10.57 -0.61 12.37
N GLU A 230 10.69 -1.34 11.27
CA GLU A 230 11.59 -0.95 10.18
C GLU A 230 10.98 0.14 9.27
N ARG A 231 9.69 0.01 8.91
CA ARG A 231 9.02 0.95 8.00
C ARG A 231 8.44 2.14 8.75
N SER A 232 7.75 1.89 9.86
CA SER A 232 7.03 2.93 10.62
C SER A 232 7.82 3.49 11.80
N LEU A 233 9.05 3.03 12.04
CA LEU A 233 9.93 3.54 13.10
C LEU A 233 9.21 3.62 14.46
N CYS A 234 8.30 2.70 14.78
CA CYS A 234 7.52 2.77 16.02
C CYS A 234 8.43 2.71 17.25
N ASP A 235 8.13 3.54 18.25
CA ASP A 235 8.83 3.60 19.54
C ASP A 235 8.47 2.40 20.44
N ALA A 236 7.22 1.97 20.36
CA ALA A 236 6.71 0.76 20.99
C ALA A 236 5.70 0.09 20.05
N VAL A 237 5.61 -1.24 20.11
CA VAL A 237 4.72 -2.07 19.32
C VAL A 237 3.92 -2.98 20.24
N SER A 238 2.61 -2.87 20.15
CA SER A 238 1.68 -3.75 20.83
C SER A 238 0.95 -4.64 19.84
N VAL A 239 0.54 -5.83 20.29
CA VAL A 239 -0.15 -6.78 19.43
C VAL A 239 -1.43 -7.32 20.05
N SER A 240 -2.43 -7.58 19.21
CA SER A 240 -3.56 -8.42 19.60
C SER A 240 -3.37 -9.83 19.11
N TRP A 241 -3.31 -10.78 20.05
CA TRP A 241 -2.90 -12.14 19.76
C TRP A 241 -3.97 -12.92 19.02
N SER A 242 -5.23 -12.83 19.43
CA SER A 242 -6.29 -13.67 18.85
C SER A 242 -7.63 -12.96 18.67
N CYS A 243 -7.71 -11.68 19.02
CA CYS A 243 -8.97 -10.97 18.95
C CYS A 243 -9.35 -10.65 17.50
N SER A 244 -10.65 -10.68 17.23
CA SER A 244 -11.18 -10.21 15.94
C SER A 244 -11.12 -8.68 15.90
N ALA A 245 -10.88 -8.10 14.72
CA ALA A 245 -11.02 -6.67 14.50
C ALA A 245 -12.45 -6.15 14.76
N ALA A 246 -13.46 -7.05 14.78
CA ALA A 246 -14.83 -6.71 15.16
C ALA A 246 -15.07 -6.65 16.68
N SER A 247 -14.16 -7.22 17.47
CA SER A 247 -14.25 -7.20 18.94
C SER A 247 -13.90 -5.81 19.48
N ASN A 248 -14.60 -5.40 20.54
CA ASN A 248 -14.38 -4.11 21.19
C ASN A 248 -12.94 -3.98 21.66
N ILE A 249 -12.26 -2.89 21.29
CA ILE A 249 -10.84 -2.61 21.56
C ILE A 249 -10.55 -2.74 23.06
N ALA A 250 -11.41 -2.16 23.91
CA ALA A 250 -11.26 -2.20 25.36
C ALA A 250 -11.26 -3.61 25.96
N SER A 251 -11.86 -4.59 25.29
CA SER A 251 -11.97 -5.97 25.79
C SER A 251 -10.92 -6.92 25.20
N ARG A 252 -10.12 -6.46 24.24
CA ARG A 252 -9.14 -7.31 23.55
C ARG A 252 -8.05 -7.74 24.52
N ASP A 253 -7.67 -9.01 24.43
CA ASP A 253 -6.54 -9.60 25.17
C ASP A 253 -6.66 -9.60 26.71
N MET A 254 -7.83 -9.25 27.28
CA MET A 254 -8.09 -9.28 28.74
C MET A 254 -7.82 -10.63 29.41
N ASN A 255 -7.90 -11.74 28.66
CA ASN A 255 -7.73 -13.11 29.16
C ASN A 255 -6.60 -13.86 28.44
N VAL A 256 -5.67 -13.17 27.78
CA VAL A 256 -4.60 -13.83 27.03
C VAL A 256 -3.50 -14.29 27.97
N ASN A 257 -3.00 -15.52 27.76
CA ASN A 257 -1.85 -16.01 28.50
C ASN A 257 -0.61 -15.17 28.13
N PRO A 258 0.03 -14.47 29.08
CA PRO A 258 1.21 -13.63 28.81
C PRO A 258 2.38 -14.39 28.18
N GLU A 259 2.48 -15.70 28.42
CA GLU A 259 3.51 -16.56 27.81
C GLU A 259 3.39 -16.65 26.29
N LEU A 260 2.26 -16.29 25.70
CA LEU A 260 2.08 -16.27 24.23
C LEU A 260 2.80 -15.10 23.56
N LEU A 261 3.05 -14.01 24.30
CA LEU A 261 3.71 -12.81 23.80
C LEU A 261 5.23 -12.90 23.87
N THR A 262 5.78 -13.72 24.78
CA THR A 262 7.25 -13.92 24.92
C THR A 262 7.88 -14.52 23.67
N ASP A 263 7.05 -15.17 22.86
CA ASP A 263 7.38 -15.79 21.59
C ASP A 263 7.50 -14.81 20.41
N LEU A 264 7.12 -13.54 20.60
CA LEU A 264 7.21 -12.48 19.60
C LEU A 264 8.43 -11.59 19.88
N ILE A 265 9.20 -11.30 18.83
CA ILE A 265 10.41 -10.49 18.97
C ILE A 265 10.06 -9.02 18.76
N GLY A 266 10.43 -8.20 19.74
CA GLY A 266 10.23 -6.76 19.65
C GLY A 266 8.78 -6.33 19.83
N VAL A 267 8.06 -7.00 20.73
CA VAL A 267 6.73 -6.58 21.18
C VAL A 267 6.84 -6.11 22.61
N GLU A 268 6.27 -4.95 22.89
CA GLU A 268 6.30 -4.30 24.21
C GLU A 268 5.08 -4.64 25.06
N GLY A 269 4.00 -5.14 24.44
CA GLY A 269 2.83 -5.67 25.17
C GLY A 269 1.66 -6.05 24.28
N ASP A 270 0.53 -6.36 24.90
CA ASP A 270 -0.73 -6.62 24.21
C ASP A 270 -1.58 -5.34 24.04
N THR A 271 -2.82 -5.49 23.58
CA THR A 271 -3.76 -4.38 23.46
C THR A 271 -4.04 -3.69 24.81
N GLN A 272 -4.05 -4.41 25.93
CA GLN A 272 -4.29 -3.81 27.25
C GLN A 272 -3.10 -2.98 27.73
N SER A 273 -1.87 -3.46 27.48
CA SER A 273 -0.66 -2.68 27.69
C SER A 273 -0.66 -1.41 26.84
N MET A 274 -1.10 -1.50 25.59
CA MET A 274 -1.24 -0.33 24.70
C MET A 274 -2.23 0.70 25.26
N ILE A 275 -3.44 0.26 25.62
CA ILE A 275 -4.48 1.12 26.18
C ILE A 275 -3.96 1.80 27.46
N SER A 276 -3.31 1.05 28.34
CA SER A 276 -2.73 1.57 29.58
C SER A 276 -1.65 2.62 29.30
N TYR A 277 -0.80 2.39 28.31
CA TYR A 277 0.21 3.35 27.89
C TYR A 277 -0.42 4.62 27.31
N ILE A 278 -1.40 4.48 26.42
CA ILE A 278 -2.09 5.62 25.81
C ILE A 278 -2.77 6.47 26.89
N ASN A 279 -3.50 5.85 27.82
CA ASN A 279 -4.21 6.53 28.90
C ASN A 279 -3.30 7.22 29.92
N SER A 280 -2.06 6.74 30.08
CA SER A 280 -1.08 7.34 31.00
C SER A 280 -0.11 8.31 30.32
N SER A 281 -0.14 8.38 28.98
CA SER A 281 0.74 9.26 28.23
C SER A 281 0.34 10.73 28.39
N VAL A 282 1.34 11.57 28.53
CA VAL A 282 1.22 13.04 28.54
C VAL A 282 1.64 13.66 27.20
N THR A 283 2.15 12.85 26.27
CA THR A 283 2.56 13.27 24.94
C THR A 283 1.53 12.86 23.89
N ASP A 284 1.47 13.62 22.80
CA ASP A 284 0.67 13.26 21.64
C ASP A 284 1.13 11.92 21.06
N ILE A 285 0.17 11.07 20.69
CA ILE A 285 0.43 9.73 20.18
C ILE A 285 -0.03 9.62 18.73
N CYS A 286 0.84 9.08 17.88
CA CYS A 286 0.48 8.63 16.54
C CYS A 286 0.39 7.10 16.55
N LEU A 287 -0.82 6.57 16.40
CA LEU A 287 -1.06 5.15 16.32
C LEU A 287 -0.95 4.67 14.87
N VAL A 288 -0.04 3.74 14.62
CA VAL A 288 0.16 3.09 13.32
C VAL A 288 -0.32 1.65 13.41
N ALA A 289 -1.47 1.35 12.81
CA ALA A 289 -2.07 0.02 12.84
C ALA A 289 -1.79 -0.77 11.55
N ILE A 290 -1.29 -2.00 11.68
CA ILE A 290 -1.23 -3.00 10.62
C ILE A 290 -2.08 -4.20 11.03
N ASP A 291 -3.25 -4.33 10.44
CA ASP A 291 -4.16 -5.46 10.64
C ASP A 291 -4.87 -5.73 9.30
N PHE A 292 -5.30 -6.97 9.09
CA PHE A 292 -6.08 -7.37 7.93
C PHE A 292 -7.34 -6.50 7.72
N ALA A 293 -7.93 -6.00 8.81
CA ALA A 293 -9.13 -5.15 8.76
C ALA A 293 -8.92 -3.76 9.38
N GLY A 294 -7.66 -3.31 9.53
CA GLY A 294 -7.33 -2.08 10.26
C GLY A 294 -7.55 -2.21 11.77
N LEU A 295 -7.51 -1.10 12.51
CA LEU A 295 -7.58 -1.12 13.98
C LEU A 295 -8.89 -1.75 14.51
N SER A 296 -10.02 -1.48 13.86
CA SER A 296 -11.32 -2.06 14.21
C SER A 296 -12.27 -1.97 13.01
N THR A 297 -13.14 -2.97 12.85
CA THR A 297 -14.28 -2.89 11.91
C THR A 297 -15.54 -2.33 12.55
N ASN A 298 -15.54 -2.13 13.87
CA ASN A 298 -16.63 -1.52 14.61
C ASN A 298 -16.41 -0.01 14.74
N VAL A 299 -17.06 0.76 13.87
CA VAL A 299 -16.93 2.23 13.83
C VAL A 299 -17.36 2.88 15.16
N GLY A 300 -18.39 2.37 15.82
CA GLY A 300 -18.86 2.92 17.10
C GLY A 300 -17.85 2.72 18.22
N ASP A 301 -17.22 1.54 18.27
CA ASP A 301 -16.14 1.24 19.22
C ASP A 301 -14.88 2.07 18.92
N LEU A 302 -14.53 2.24 17.64
CA LEU A 302 -13.41 3.10 17.23
C LEU A 302 -13.61 4.55 17.65
N GLN A 303 -14.82 5.09 17.48
CA GLN A 303 -15.16 6.44 17.93
C GLN A 303 -15.07 6.59 19.45
N ASN A 304 -15.45 5.55 20.21
CA ASN A 304 -15.35 5.58 21.66
C ASN A 304 -13.90 5.45 22.15
N PHE A 305 -13.04 4.78 21.39
CA PHE A 305 -11.63 4.64 21.72
C PHE A 305 -10.85 5.96 21.58
N PHE A 306 -11.23 6.84 20.65
CA PHE A 306 -10.57 8.13 20.42
C PHE A 306 -11.27 9.33 21.10
N LYS A 307 -12.26 9.09 21.95
CA LYS A 307 -12.88 10.13 22.78
C LYS A 307 -12.10 10.34 24.07
#